data_AF-A0A6H0KME4-F1
#
_entry.id   AF-A0A6H0KME4-F1
#
_cell.length_a   1.000
_cell.length_b   1.000
_cell.length_c   1.000
_cell.angle_alpha   90.00
_cell.angle_beta   90.00
_cell.angle_gamma   90.00
#
_symmetry.space_group_name_H-M   'P 1'
#
loop_
_entity.id
_entity.type
_entity.pdbx_description
1 polymer ?
#
loop_
_entity_poly.entity_id
_entity_poly.type
_entity_poly.pdbx_seq_one_letter_code
_entity_poly.pdbx_strand_id
1 'polypeptide(L)'
;MKIKGLLLLAACLLMACGRESKETNWVDRVYSVAARHLSAQLKAIPEPTAYPRTIGKDGKLKVTRKKDWTEGFYPGCLWYMYEYTHKDEWKEAAVKWTEALEPLKKLKSHHDIGFLMYCSFGNAYRLTGDEEYKDILVESARSLCTRFNDKTGCIKSWNYRKSWNGKDEWFFPVIIDNMMNLELLYFATKVTGDSIYAQIANRHAETTAKNQFRKDYSNYHVVDYDENTGQVLHQATCQGFSDNSAWARGQAWAIYGYTMAYRETKRADFLNMAVKTAGFWLEHPNLPEDGIPYWDFNAGQEGYTPDWNYDPKMFEVVPRDVSAAAIAASAFLELAGYVPDAEKYVSEADKILKSLSSPHYLAEPGTNCNFLLMHSVGSIPHGNEIDVPLIYADYYYLEALLRYNKMSR
;
A
#
# COMPACT_ATOMS: atom_id res chain seq x y z
N MET A 1 37.87 -51.68 -59.43
CA MET A 1 38.91 -51.09 -58.54
C MET A 1 38.26 -49.96 -57.75
N LYS A 2 38.15 -50.13 -56.43
CA LYS A 2 37.91 -49.17 -55.31
C LYS A 2 36.66 -48.25 -55.27
N ILE A 3 36.06 -48.34 -54.08
CA ILE A 3 34.93 -47.65 -53.43
C ILE A 3 35.36 -46.26 -52.89
N LYS A 4 34.35 -45.43 -52.55
CA LYS A 4 34.27 -44.30 -51.57
C LYS A 4 34.22 -42.94 -52.27
N GLY A 5 33.23 -42.06 -52.11
CA GLY A 5 32.16 -41.91 -51.13
C GLY A 5 32.28 -40.52 -50.48
N LEU A 6 31.23 -39.68 -50.51
CA LEU A 6 30.76 -38.86 -49.39
C LEU A 6 29.57 -37.98 -49.80
N LEU A 7 28.48 -38.08 -49.04
CA LEU A 7 27.43 -37.08 -48.93
C LEU A 7 27.99 -35.79 -48.30
N LEU A 8 27.49 -34.63 -48.75
CA LEU A 8 27.51 -33.40 -47.96
C LEU A 8 26.10 -32.81 -47.94
N LEU A 9 25.43 -33.01 -46.79
CA LEU A 9 24.33 -32.17 -46.31
C LEU A 9 24.97 -30.93 -45.68
N ALA A 10 24.53 -29.73 -46.04
CA ALA A 10 24.79 -28.53 -45.24
C ALA A 10 23.51 -27.70 -45.17
N ALA A 11 23.05 -27.50 -43.93
CA ALA A 11 21.78 -26.93 -43.55
C ALA A 11 21.76 -25.41 -43.76
N CYS A 12 20.61 -24.89 -44.21
CA CYS A 12 20.28 -23.48 -44.14
C CYS A 12 19.98 -23.11 -42.67
N LEU A 13 20.84 -22.28 -42.07
CA LEU A 13 20.60 -21.61 -40.80
C LEU A 13 19.58 -20.49 -41.00
N LEU A 14 18.37 -20.69 -40.50
CA LEU A 14 17.42 -19.62 -40.22
C LEU A 14 17.92 -18.84 -39.00
N MET A 15 18.43 -17.62 -39.21
CA MET A 15 18.56 -16.65 -38.13
C MET A 15 17.18 -16.10 -37.79
N ALA A 16 16.53 -16.71 -36.80
CA ALA A 16 15.48 -16.04 -36.05
C ALA A 16 16.16 -15.09 -35.06
N CYS A 17 16.03 -13.78 -35.28
CA CYS A 17 16.37 -12.78 -34.28
C CYS A 17 15.44 -12.95 -33.07
N GLY A 18 15.92 -13.61 -32.03
CA GLY A 18 15.29 -13.65 -30.73
C GLY A 18 15.27 -12.26 -30.11
N ARG A 19 14.07 -11.71 -29.90
CA ARG A 19 13.83 -10.61 -28.96
C ARG A 19 13.59 -11.23 -27.59
N GLU A 20 14.62 -11.82 -26.99
CA GLU A 20 14.57 -12.30 -25.60
C GLU A 20 14.70 -11.11 -24.63
N SER A 21 13.55 -10.76 -24.01
CA SER A 21 13.32 -10.41 -22.60
C SER A 21 14.39 -9.65 -21.78
N LYS A 22 14.88 -8.50 -22.27
CA LYS A 22 15.65 -7.58 -21.41
C LYS A 22 14.86 -7.02 -20.21
N GLU A 23 13.52 -7.01 -20.25
CA GLU A 23 12.69 -6.41 -19.20
C GLU A 23 12.49 -7.29 -17.96
N THR A 24 12.49 -8.63 -18.06
CA THR A 24 12.37 -9.50 -16.86
C THR A 24 13.62 -9.47 -15.98
N ASN A 25 14.77 -9.08 -16.53
CA ASN A 25 16.06 -9.11 -15.84
C ASN A 25 16.13 -8.11 -14.66
N TRP A 26 15.48 -6.94 -14.74
CA TRP A 26 15.59 -5.96 -13.65
C TRP A 26 14.71 -6.30 -12.45
N VAL A 27 13.55 -6.93 -12.67
CA VAL A 27 12.69 -7.42 -11.57
C VAL A 27 13.40 -8.55 -10.82
N ASP A 28 14.03 -9.49 -11.52
CA ASP A 28 14.86 -10.55 -10.92
C ASP A 28 16.02 -9.99 -10.08
N ARG A 29 16.67 -8.92 -10.57
CA ARG A 29 17.69 -8.20 -9.81
C ARG A 29 17.13 -7.62 -8.51
N VAL A 30 15.97 -6.98 -8.57
CA VAL A 30 15.33 -6.39 -7.39
C VAL A 30 14.93 -7.47 -6.38
N TYR A 31 14.35 -8.59 -6.80
CA TYR A 31 14.04 -9.70 -5.90
C TYR A 31 15.30 -10.34 -5.29
N SER A 32 16.42 -10.34 -6.03
CA SER A 32 17.72 -10.77 -5.49
C SER A 32 18.26 -9.80 -4.43
N VAL A 33 17.98 -8.50 -4.55
CA VAL A 33 18.26 -7.49 -3.52
C VAL A 33 17.33 -7.68 -2.32
N ALA A 34 16.02 -7.81 -2.55
CA ALA A 34 15.00 -8.05 -1.54
C ALA A 34 15.32 -9.30 -0.70
N ALA A 35 15.73 -10.39 -1.34
CA ALA A 35 16.13 -11.63 -0.67
C ALA A 35 17.29 -11.39 0.31
N ARG A 36 18.30 -10.60 -0.07
CA ARG A 36 19.44 -10.29 0.81
C ARG A 36 19.03 -9.44 2.01
N HIS A 37 18.20 -8.41 1.76
CA HIS A 37 17.68 -7.52 2.79
C HIS A 37 16.80 -8.27 3.80
N LEU A 38 15.75 -8.97 3.34
CA LEU A 38 14.84 -9.70 4.21
C LEU A 38 15.53 -10.86 4.94
N SER A 39 16.51 -11.54 4.31
CA SER A 39 17.33 -12.54 5.00
C SER A 39 18.16 -11.92 6.13
N ALA A 40 18.69 -10.72 5.93
CA ALA A 40 19.41 -10.01 6.97
C ALA A 40 18.49 -9.50 8.09
N GLN A 41 17.26 -9.08 7.77
CA GLN A 41 16.24 -8.72 8.76
C GLN A 41 15.85 -9.93 9.62
N LEU A 42 15.60 -11.09 9.01
CA LEU A 42 15.31 -12.34 9.73
C LEU A 42 16.47 -12.78 10.65
N LYS A 43 17.73 -12.45 10.31
CA LYS A 43 18.88 -12.69 11.20
C LYS A 43 18.96 -11.67 12.34
N ALA A 44 18.65 -10.41 12.06
CA ALA A 44 18.70 -9.32 13.04
C ALA A 44 17.58 -9.44 14.08
N ILE A 45 16.41 -9.93 13.67
CA ILE A 45 15.26 -10.22 14.54
C ILE A 45 14.81 -11.65 14.24
N PRO A 46 15.34 -12.67 14.94
CA PRO A 46 15.04 -14.07 14.62
C PRO A 46 13.64 -14.52 15.07
N GLU A 47 13.06 -13.83 16.06
CA GLU A 47 11.79 -14.20 16.67
C GLU A 47 10.73 -13.10 16.47
N PRO A 48 9.46 -13.46 16.18
CA PRO A 48 8.36 -12.54 15.92
C PRO A 48 7.83 -11.88 17.20
N THR A 49 8.75 -11.32 18.00
CA THR A 49 8.47 -10.59 19.23
C THR A 49 8.40 -9.08 19.00
N ALA A 50 8.90 -8.62 17.86
CA ALA A 50 8.82 -7.24 17.38
C ALA A 50 8.94 -7.21 15.84
N TYR A 51 8.25 -6.28 15.19
CA TYR A 51 8.17 -6.18 13.73
C TYR A 51 8.98 -4.98 13.22
N PRO A 52 9.78 -5.10 12.16
CA PRO A 52 10.43 -3.96 11.51
C PRO A 52 9.39 -2.94 11.08
N ARG A 53 9.63 -1.66 11.41
CA ARG A 53 8.77 -0.55 10.95
C ARG A 53 9.53 0.49 10.15
N THR A 54 10.66 0.96 10.68
CA THR A 54 11.41 2.10 10.13
C THR A 54 12.81 2.20 10.75
N ILE A 55 13.53 3.29 10.49
CA ILE A 55 14.77 3.69 11.17
C ILE A 55 14.49 4.88 12.11
N GLY A 56 15.04 4.82 13.32
CA GLY A 56 14.98 5.91 14.29
C GLY A 56 15.93 7.05 13.96
N LYS A 57 15.75 8.21 14.60
CA LYS A 57 16.65 9.38 14.44
C LYS A 57 18.10 9.08 14.86
N ASP A 58 18.31 8.02 15.63
CA ASP A 58 19.63 7.52 16.03
C ASP A 58 20.27 6.56 15.00
N GLY A 59 19.64 6.38 13.84
CA GLY A 59 20.10 5.49 12.76
C GLY A 59 19.88 4.01 13.04
N LYS A 60 19.16 3.65 14.11
CA LYS A 60 18.91 2.24 14.47
C LYS A 60 17.56 1.77 13.97
N LEU A 61 17.46 0.45 13.77
CA LEU A 61 16.20 -0.21 13.44
C LEU A 61 15.15 0.06 14.53
N LYS A 62 14.06 0.72 14.14
CA LYS A 62 12.89 0.92 14.98
C LYS A 62 11.87 -0.17 14.66
N VAL A 63 11.56 -0.94 15.69
CA VAL A 63 10.57 -2.02 15.65
C VAL A 63 9.32 -1.64 16.41
N THR A 64 8.21 -2.27 16.08
CA THR A 64 6.94 -2.19 16.83
C THR A 64 6.71 -3.48 17.60
N ARG A 65 6.03 -3.36 18.74
CA ARG A 65 5.61 -4.50 19.56
C ARG A 65 4.14 -4.36 19.88
N LYS A 66 3.34 -5.36 19.52
CA LYS A 66 1.93 -5.57 19.89
C LYS A 66 1.01 -4.35 19.60
N LYS A 67 0.13 -4.51 18.61
CA LYS A 67 -1.02 -3.63 18.28
C LYS A 67 -0.67 -2.35 17.51
N ASP A 68 0.53 -2.28 16.93
CA ASP A 68 0.81 -1.21 15.96
C ASP A 68 0.19 -1.55 14.61
N TRP A 69 -0.30 -0.56 13.86
CA TRP A 69 -1.03 -0.80 12.62
C TRP A 69 -0.17 -1.41 11.49
N THR A 70 1.17 -1.33 11.57
CA THR A 70 2.06 -1.75 10.48
C THR A 70 2.54 -3.21 10.56
N GLU A 71 2.18 -3.96 11.62
CA GLU A 71 2.80 -5.27 11.89
C GLU A 71 2.50 -6.31 10.79
N GLY A 72 1.35 -6.19 10.10
CA GLY A 72 0.95 -7.11 9.02
C GLY A 72 1.77 -7.00 7.73
N PHE A 73 2.45 -5.88 7.49
CA PHE A 73 3.19 -5.65 6.24
C PHE A 73 4.47 -6.48 6.15
N TYR A 74 5.17 -6.70 7.26
CA TYR A 74 6.42 -7.47 7.27
C TYR A 74 6.22 -8.96 6.88
N PRO A 75 5.32 -9.74 7.52
CA PRO A 75 5.00 -11.08 7.03
C PRO A 75 4.42 -11.03 5.61
N GLY A 76 3.72 -9.97 5.23
CA GLY A 76 3.28 -9.73 3.86
C GLY A 76 4.44 -9.68 2.84
N CYS A 77 5.54 -9.01 3.18
CA CYS A 77 6.76 -9.00 2.35
C CYS A 77 7.33 -10.42 2.18
N LEU A 78 7.36 -11.21 3.26
CA LEU A 78 7.84 -12.59 3.24
C LEU A 78 6.94 -13.49 2.36
N TRP A 79 5.62 -13.30 2.41
CA TRP A 79 4.69 -13.98 1.51
C TRP A 79 4.90 -13.61 0.05
N TYR A 80 5.16 -12.34 -0.26
CA TYR A 80 5.47 -11.93 -1.64
C TYR A 80 6.83 -12.45 -2.11
N MET A 81 7.81 -12.63 -1.22
CA MET A 81 9.05 -13.35 -1.56
C MET A 81 8.77 -14.81 -1.89
N TYR A 82 7.92 -15.49 -1.12
CA TYR A 82 7.53 -16.87 -1.42
C TYR A 82 6.78 -16.96 -2.76
N GLU A 83 5.83 -16.07 -3.03
CA GLU A 83 5.07 -16.05 -4.27
C GLU A 83 5.98 -15.87 -5.51
N TYR A 84 7.01 -15.02 -5.39
CA TYR A 84 7.94 -14.80 -6.50
C TYR A 84 8.95 -15.94 -6.68
N THR A 85 9.55 -16.41 -5.59
CA THR A 85 10.72 -17.30 -5.63
C THR A 85 10.35 -18.78 -5.56
N HIS A 86 9.16 -19.11 -5.06
CA HIS A 86 8.71 -20.47 -4.74
C HIS A 86 9.64 -21.25 -3.79
N LYS A 87 10.49 -20.59 -3.01
CA LYS A 87 11.38 -21.26 -2.05
C LYS A 87 10.72 -21.40 -0.68
N ASP A 88 10.76 -22.61 -0.13
CA ASP A 88 10.12 -22.93 1.15
C ASP A 88 10.66 -22.14 2.34
N GLU A 89 11.93 -21.72 2.32
CA GLU A 89 12.53 -20.86 3.36
C GLU A 89 11.72 -19.56 3.59
N TRP A 90 11.16 -18.97 2.52
CA TRP A 90 10.32 -17.78 2.63
C TRP A 90 8.94 -18.12 3.18
N LYS A 91 8.37 -19.26 2.79
CA LYS A 91 7.09 -19.73 3.32
C LYS A 91 7.18 -20.01 4.82
N GLU A 92 8.20 -20.73 5.25
CA GLU A 92 8.44 -21.04 6.67
C GLU A 92 8.59 -19.78 7.51
N ALA A 93 9.37 -18.80 7.04
CA ALA A 93 9.48 -17.50 7.68
C ALA A 93 8.13 -16.76 7.69
N ALA A 94 7.43 -16.70 6.55
CA ALA A 94 6.15 -16.00 6.45
C ALA A 94 5.08 -16.58 7.39
N VAL A 95 5.00 -17.92 7.51
CA VAL A 95 4.13 -18.62 8.47
C VAL A 95 4.49 -18.22 9.90
N LYS A 96 5.76 -18.37 10.31
CA LYS A 96 6.23 -18.04 11.66
C LYS A 96 5.83 -16.62 12.08
N TRP A 97 6.01 -15.66 11.18
CA TRP A 97 5.71 -14.26 11.44
C TRP A 97 4.23 -13.90 11.33
N THR A 98 3.46 -14.59 10.48
CA THR A 98 2.02 -14.39 10.36
C THR A 98 1.29 -14.89 11.60
N GLU A 99 1.58 -16.12 12.04
CA GLU A 99 0.85 -16.77 13.14
C GLU A 99 1.04 -16.06 14.48
N ALA A 100 2.17 -15.38 14.67
CA ALA A 100 2.39 -14.54 15.85
C ALA A 100 1.43 -13.33 15.94
N LEU A 101 0.73 -12.96 14.86
CA LEU A 101 -0.30 -11.92 14.84
C LEU A 101 -1.71 -12.45 15.14
N GLU A 102 -1.92 -13.76 15.25
CA GLU A 102 -3.24 -14.38 15.52
C GLU A 102 -4.02 -13.70 16.66
N PRO A 103 -3.41 -13.30 17.79
CA PRO A 103 -4.14 -12.67 18.88
C PRO A 103 -4.82 -11.33 18.50
N LEU A 104 -4.37 -10.67 17.43
CA LEU A 104 -4.92 -9.40 16.94
C LEU A 104 -6.26 -9.57 16.20
N LYS A 105 -6.71 -10.80 15.90
CA LYS A 105 -8.03 -11.04 15.27
C LYS A 105 -9.23 -10.49 16.06
N LYS A 106 -9.03 -10.23 17.36
CA LYS A 106 -10.04 -9.65 18.27
C LYS A 106 -9.82 -8.16 18.57
N LEU A 107 -8.92 -7.48 17.84
CA LEU A 107 -8.61 -6.07 18.05
C LEU A 107 -9.78 -5.19 17.58
N LYS A 108 -10.26 -4.31 18.48
CA LYS A 108 -11.42 -3.43 18.20
C LYS A 108 -11.12 -1.94 18.39
N SER A 109 -9.88 -1.58 18.69
CA SER A 109 -9.49 -0.22 19.09
C SER A 109 -9.34 0.76 17.93
N HIS A 110 -9.06 0.29 16.72
CA HIS A 110 -8.90 1.10 15.50
C HIS A 110 -9.24 0.27 14.26
N HIS A 111 -9.33 0.90 13.09
CA HIS A 111 -9.74 0.22 11.86
C HIS A 111 -8.66 -0.67 11.24
N ASP A 112 -7.38 -0.51 11.61
CA ASP A 112 -6.23 -1.09 10.88
C ASP A 112 -6.09 -2.61 11.02
N ILE A 113 -7.09 -3.27 11.60
CA ILE A 113 -7.16 -4.73 11.61
C ILE A 113 -7.15 -5.29 10.18
N GLY A 114 -7.62 -4.55 9.16
CA GLY A 114 -7.48 -4.93 7.76
C GLY A 114 -6.01 -5.01 7.34
N PHE A 115 -5.22 -3.95 7.55
CA PHE A 115 -3.78 -3.98 7.28
C PHE A 115 -3.06 -5.07 8.06
N LEU A 116 -3.38 -5.22 9.34
CA LEU A 116 -2.75 -6.21 10.22
C LEU A 116 -3.01 -7.63 9.74
N MET A 117 -4.29 -7.97 9.56
CA MET A 117 -4.71 -9.36 9.38
C MET A 117 -4.77 -9.75 7.92
N TYR A 118 -5.16 -8.84 7.02
CA TYR A 118 -5.33 -9.17 5.61
C TYR A 118 -4.00 -9.15 4.84
N CYS A 119 -3.07 -8.25 5.17
CA CYS A 119 -1.73 -8.28 4.56
C CYS A 119 -0.90 -9.49 5.03
N SER A 120 -1.21 -10.07 6.19
CA SER A 120 -0.55 -11.26 6.76
C SER A 120 -1.35 -12.54 6.46
N PHE A 121 -2.39 -12.85 7.25
CA PHE A 121 -3.24 -14.03 7.10
C PHE A 121 -3.98 -14.08 5.76
N GLY A 122 -4.35 -12.94 5.17
CA GLY A 122 -4.99 -12.91 3.85
C GLY A 122 -4.05 -13.44 2.76
N ASN A 123 -2.78 -13.03 2.80
CA ASN A 123 -1.75 -13.58 1.93
C ASN A 123 -1.43 -15.06 2.23
N ALA A 124 -1.38 -15.43 3.52
CA ALA A 124 -1.20 -16.82 3.92
C ALA A 124 -2.30 -17.72 3.35
N TYR A 125 -3.57 -17.39 3.59
CA TYR A 125 -4.72 -18.15 3.06
C TYR A 125 -4.68 -18.25 1.53
N ARG A 126 -4.42 -17.13 0.84
CA ARG A 126 -4.35 -17.08 -0.63
C ARG A 126 -3.29 -18.02 -1.21
N LEU A 127 -2.17 -18.21 -0.51
CA LEU A 127 -1.02 -18.97 -1.00
C LEU A 127 -0.98 -20.42 -0.48
N THR A 128 -1.62 -20.72 0.65
CA THR A 128 -1.61 -22.06 1.26
C THR A 128 -2.94 -22.79 1.16
N GLY A 129 -4.07 -22.07 1.07
CA GLY A 129 -5.40 -22.64 1.18
C GLY A 129 -5.76 -23.17 2.57
N ASP A 130 -5.01 -22.78 3.61
CA ASP A 130 -5.24 -23.28 4.97
C ASP A 130 -6.53 -22.69 5.58
N GLU A 131 -7.50 -23.56 5.80
CA GLU A 131 -8.83 -23.19 6.30
C GLU A 131 -8.81 -22.62 7.73
N GLU A 132 -7.77 -22.84 8.54
CA GLU A 132 -7.65 -22.19 9.85
C GLU A 132 -7.48 -20.66 9.70
N TYR A 133 -6.72 -20.22 8.69
CA TYR A 133 -6.51 -18.80 8.42
C TYR A 133 -7.80 -18.11 7.97
N LYS A 134 -8.69 -18.83 7.27
CA LYS A 134 -10.02 -18.32 6.91
C LYS A 134 -10.82 -17.95 8.15
N ASP A 135 -10.87 -18.80 9.17
CA ASP A 135 -11.63 -18.54 10.40
C ASP A 135 -11.05 -17.35 11.19
N ILE A 136 -9.72 -17.21 11.21
CA ILE A 136 -9.02 -16.07 11.81
C ILE A 136 -9.42 -14.76 11.10
N LEU A 137 -9.43 -14.76 9.77
CA LEU A 137 -9.82 -13.59 8.96
C LEU A 137 -11.29 -13.22 9.15
N VAL A 138 -12.20 -14.19 9.22
CA VAL A 138 -13.62 -13.94 9.49
C VAL A 138 -13.82 -13.35 10.88
N GLU A 139 -13.12 -13.83 11.90
CA GLU A 139 -13.16 -13.23 13.25
C GLU A 139 -12.61 -11.80 13.25
N SER A 140 -11.56 -11.54 12.47
CA SER A 140 -11.00 -10.20 12.27
C SER A 140 -12.02 -9.26 11.62
N ALA A 141 -12.74 -9.74 10.60
CA ALA A 141 -13.81 -8.98 9.95
C ALA A 141 -14.95 -8.65 10.91
N ARG A 142 -15.36 -9.59 11.79
CA ARG A 142 -16.33 -9.32 12.85
C ARG A 142 -15.86 -8.22 13.78
N SER A 143 -14.59 -8.25 14.20
CA SER A 143 -14.00 -7.22 15.04
C SER A 143 -14.02 -5.84 14.36
N LEU A 144 -13.67 -5.77 13.07
CA LEU A 144 -13.76 -4.54 12.29
C LEU A 144 -15.19 -4.00 12.20
N CYS A 145 -16.18 -4.86 11.94
CA CYS A 145 -17.59 -4.49 11.88
C CYS A 145 -18.11 -3.85 13.17
N THR A 146 -17.54 -4.17 14.34
CA THR A 146 -17.94 -3.53 15.61
C THR A 146 -17.66 -2.02 15.66
N ARG A 147 -16.85 -1.51 14.73
CA ARG A 147 -16.55 -0.08 14.61
C ARG A 147 -17.45 0.65 13.60
N PHE A 148 -18.32 -0.07 12.90
CA PHE A 148 -19.31 0.52 11.98
C PHE A 148 -20.45 1.17 12.77
N ASN A 149 -20.89 2.35 12.31
CA ASN A 149 -22.09 3.02 12.80
C ASN A 149 -23.04 3.26 11.63
N ASP A 150 -24.30 2.90 11.81
CA ASP A 150 -25.35 2.95 10.77
C ASP A 150 -25.77 4.38 10.42
N LYS A 151 -25.73 5.31 11.38
CA LYS A 151 -26.03 6.74 11.20
C LYS A 151 -24.98 7.42 10.35
N THR A 152 -23.71 7.24 10.69
CA THR A 152 -22.59 7.80 9.91
C THR A 152 -22.41 7.05 8.60
N GLY A 153 -22.76 5.77 8.55
CA GLY A 153 -22.51 4.91 7.39
C GLY A 153 -21.03 4.55 7.24
N CYS A 154 -20.22 4.73 8.29
CA CYS A 154 -18.79 4.50 8.25
C CYS A 154 -18.29 3.65 9.41
N ILE A 155 -17.18 2.96 9.16
CA ILE A 155 -16.29 2.40 10.17
C ILE A 155 -15.49 3.55 10.80
N LYS A 156 -15.54 3.67 12.14
CA LYS A 156 -14.76 4.65 12.88
C LYS A 156 -13.27 4.31 12.84
N SER A 157 -12.41 5.26 12.48
CA SER A 157 -10.97 5.03 12.34
C SER A 157 -10.26 4.91 13.68
N TRP A 158 -10.38 5.91 14.56
CA TRP A 158 -9.91 5.86 15.95
C TRP A 158 -10.93 6.51 16.90
N ASN A 159 -10.69 6.46 18.21
CA ASN A 159 -11.73 6.80 19.19
C ASN A 159 -11.92 8.30 19.46
N TYR A 160 -10.83 9.06 19.59
CA TYR A 160 -10.87 10.51 19.81
C TYR A 160 -9.54 11.13 19.40
N ARG A 161 -9.57 12.34 18.82
CA ARG A 161 -8.38 13.18 18.63
C ARG A 161 -8.77 14.65 18.55
N LYS A 162 -7.92 15.54 19.05
CA LYS A 162 -8.05 16.98 18.84
C LYS A 162 -7.40 17.40 17.51
N SER A 163 -8.07 18.25 16.74
CA SER A 163 -7.56 18.80 15.48
C SER A 163 -6.30 19.65 15.69
N TRP A 164 -5.52 19.83 14.62
CA TRP A 164 -4.33 20.69 14.63
C TRP A 164 -4.65 22.15 14.92
N ASN A 165 -5.82 22.63 14.53
CA ASN A 165 -6.27 24.00 14.82
C ASN A 165 -6.51 24.28 16.32
N GLY A 166 -6.40 23.26 17.18
CA GLY A 166 -6.51 23.39 18.63
C GLY A 166 -7.93 23.71 19.13
N LYS A 167 -8.94 23.70 18.26
CA LYS A 167 -10.34 24.01 18.57
C LYS A 167 -11.24 22.81 18.35
N ASP A 168 -11.14 22.18 17.18
CA ASP A 168 -12.06 21.11 16.81
C ASP A 168 -11.67 19.79 17.48
N GLU A 169 -12.69 19.02 17.84
CA GLU A 169 -12.55 17.71 18.50
C GLU A 169 -13.24 16.66 17.63
N TRP A 170 -12.54 15.55 17.36
CA TRP A 170 -13.05 14.47 16.53
C TRP A 170 -13.41 13.26 17.37
N PHE A 171 -14.70 12.94 17.43
CA PHE A 171 -15.24 11.80 18.18
C PHE A 171 -15.62 10.63 17.27
N PHE A 172 -15.91 10.91 15.99
CA PHE A 172 -16.10 9.88 14.95
C PHE A 172 -15.26 10.21 13.71
N PRO A 173 -13.92 10.20 13.82
CA PRO A 173 -13.05 10.44 12.68
C PRO A 173 -13.02 9.23 11.75
N VAL A 174 -13.14 9.50 10.46
CA VAL A 174 -12.96 8.57 9.35
C VAL A 174 -11.83 9.06 8.47
N ILE A 175 -10.80 8.24 8.28
CA ILE A 175 -9.65 8.57 7.43
C ILE A 175 -9.66 7.78 6.12
N ILE A 176 -9.05 8.33 5.09
CA ILE A 176 -9.05 7.74 3.74
C ILE A 176 -8.40 6.34 3.70
N ASP A 177 -7.41 6.10 4.56
CA ASP A 177 -6.71 4.84 4.80
C ASP A 177 -7.69 3.70 5.14
N ASN A 178 -8.85 4.03 5.73
CA ASN A 178 -9.87 3.06 6.09
C ASN A 178 -10.41 2.32 4.85
N MET A 179 -10.33 2.92 3.66
CA MET A 179 -10.68 2.25 2.39
C MET A 179 -9.89 0.96 2.16
N MET A 180 -8.61 0.94 2.57
CA MET A 180 -7.74 -0.22 2.42
C MET A 180 -8.17 -1.39 3.29
N ASN A 181 -8.84 -1.11 4.41
CA ASN A 181 -9.25 -2.11 5.39
C ASN A 181 -10.56 -2.81 5.01
N LEU A 182 -11.27 -2.32 3.98
CA LEU A 182 -12.53 -2.91 3.53
C LEU A 182 -12.34 -4.25 2.81
N GLU A 183 -11.14 -4.52 2.28
CA GLU A 183 -10.82 -5.77 1.59
C GLU A 183 -11.06 -6.99 2.49
N LEU A 184 -10.76 -6.87 3.79
CA LEU A 184 -11.03 -7.88 4.80
C LEU A 184 -12.54 -8.20 4.90
N LEU A 185 -13.40 -7.19 4.79
CA LEU A 185 -14.85 -7.36 4.85
C LEU A 185 -15.38 -8.00 3.57
N TYR A 186 -14.90 -7.58 2.40
CA TYR A 186 -15.27 -8.21 1.13
C TYR A 186 -14.85 -9.69 1.10
N PHE A 187 -13.64 -10.00 1.59
CA PHE A 187 -13.21 -11.38 1.80
C PHE A 187 -14.17 -12.17 2.69
N ALA A 188 -14.56 -11.62 3.84
CA ALA A 188 -15.45 -12.30 4.77
C ALA A 188 -16.81 -12.63 4.13
N THR A 189 -17.38 -11.74 3.31
CA THR A 189 -18.60 -12.06 2.53
C THR A 189 -18.35 -13.19 1.53
N LYS A 190 -17.23 -13.17 0.80
CA LYS A 190 -16.92 -14.22 -0.20
C LYS A 190 -16.85 -15.61 0.42
N VAL A 191 -16.25 -15.74 1.61
CA VAL A 191 -15.99 -17.06 2.21
C VAL A 191 -17.11 -17.55 3.15
N THR A 192 -17.94 -16.64 3.68
CA THR A 192 -19.06 -17.01 4.57
C THR A 192 -20.42 -16.98 3.88
N GLY A 193 -20.55 -16.25 2.76
CA GLY A 193 -21.84 -15.94 2.15
C GLY A 193 -22.66 -14.88 2.89
N ASP A 194 -22.19 -14.39 4.05
CA ASP A 194 -22.89 -13.35 4.80
C ASP A 194 -22.66 -11.98 4.16
N SER A 195 -23.73 -11.41 3.61
CA SER A 195 -23.68 -10.13 2.91
C SER A 195 -23.43 -8.92 3.82
N ILE A 196 -23.54 -9.05 5.15
CA ILE A 196 -23.40 -7.91 6.06
C ILE A 196 -22.03 -7.24 5.94
N TYR A 197 -20.95 -8.02 5.75
CA TYR A 197 -19.60 -7.48 5.64
C TYR A 197 -19.45 -6.61 4.38
N ALA A 198 -19.87 -7.11 3.22
CA ALA A 198 -19.86 -6.35 1.97
C ALA A 198 -20.83 -5.15 2.00
N GLN A 199 -21.98 -5.24 2.66
CA GLN A 199 -22.90 -4.11 2.82
C GLN A 199 -22.25 -2.98 3.64
N ILE A 200 -21.59 -3.31 4.75
CA ILE A 200 -20.83 -2.36 5.57
C ILE A 200 -19.70 -1.72 4.75
N ALA A 201 -18.93 -2.54 4.04
CA ALA A 201 -17.84 -2.06 3.19
C ALA A 201 -18.32 -1.10 2.09
N ASN A 202 -19.38 -1.48 1.37
CA ASN A 202 -19.99 -0.64 0.34
C ASN A 202 -20.50 0.67 0.92
N ARG A 203 -21.20 0.62 2.06
CA ARG A 203 -21.75 1.81 2.71
C ARG A 203 -20.66 2.78 3.16
N HIS A 204 -19.55 2.25 3.67
CA HIS A 204 -18.38 3.07 3.99
C HIS A 204 -17.78 3.70 2.73
N ALA A 205 -17.51 2.92 1.68
CA ALA A 205 -16.92 3.43 0.44
C ALA A 205 -17.79 4.50 -0.25
N GLU A 206 -19.11 4.34 -0.24
CA GLU A 206 -20.07 5.34 -0.74
C GLU A 206 -20.03 6.63 0.07
N THR A 207 -20.02 6.52 1.40
CA THR A 207 -20.01 7.68 2.29
C THR A 207 -18.69 8.45 2.18
N THR A 208 -17.57 7.72 2.09
CA THR A 208 -16.24 8.26 1.82
C THR A 208 -16.22 8.99 0.47
N ALA A 209 -16.80 8.42 -0.59
CA ALA A 209 -16.83 9.04 -1.92
C ALA A 209 -17.59 10.38 -1.90
N LYS A 210 -18.66 10.44 -1.09
CA LYS A 210 -19.51 11.63 -0.97
C LYS A 210 -18.84 12.77 -0.20
N ASN A 211 -18.13 12.46 0.89
CA ASN A 211 -17.76 13.47 1.89
C ASN A 211 -16.25 13.73 1.98
N GLN A 212 -15.39 12.82 1.49
CA GLN A 212 -13.95 12.89 1.70
C GLN A 212 -13.19 13.46 0.49
N PHE A 213 -13.87 13.71 -0.63
CA PHE A 213 -13.29 14.23 -1.86
C PHE A 213 -13.71 15.67 -2.14
N ARG A 214 -12.76 16.45 -2.64
CA ARG A 214 -12.99 17.78 -3.20
C ARG A 214 -13.41 17.65 -4.66
N LYS A 215 -13.76 18.79 -5.29
CA LYS A 215 -14.24 18.82 -6.69
C LYS A 215 -13.21 18.35 -7.71
N ASP A 216 -11.93 18.51 -7.40
CA ASP A 216 -10.79 18.09 -8.23
C ASP A 216 -10.35 16.64 -7.93
N TYR A 217 -11.08 15.92 -7.07
CA TYR A 217 -10.77 14.57 -6.60
C TYR A 217 -9.50 14.43 -5.75
N SER A 218 -8.91 15.54 -5.31
CA SER A 218 -8.06 15.51 -4.12
C SER A 218 -8.91 15.11 -2.90
N ASN A 219 -8.37 14.28 -2.01
CA ASN A 219 -9.07 13.92 -0.77
C ASN A 219 -8.57 14.66 0.47
N TYR A 220 -9.50 14.90 1.40
CA TYR A 220 -9.18 15.19 2.80
C TYR A 220 -8.64 13.92 3.45
N HIS A 221 -7.67 14.06 4.34
CA HIS A 221 -7.24 12.91 5.13
C HIS A 221 -8.35 12.51 6.10
N VAL A 222 -8.95 13.43 6.87
CA VAL A 222 -9.96 13.10 7.90
C VAL A 222 -11.30 13.74 7.58
N VAL A 223 -12.39 12.99 7.77
CA VAL A 223 -13.75 13.52 7.90
C VAL A 223 -14.30 13.08 9.26
N ASP A 224 -14.71 14.04 10.07
CA ASP A 224 -15.34 13.78 11.37
C ASP A 224 -16.85 13.92 11.27
N TYR A 225 -17.57 13.01 11.92
CA TYR A 225 -19.02 12.91 11.85
C TYR A 225 -19.66 13.04 13.23
N ASP A 226 -20.88 13.58 13.26
CA ASP A 226 -21.76 13.42 14.42
C ASP A 226 -22.29 11.97 14.45
N GLU A 227 -21.98 11.25 15.53
CA GLU A 227 -22.27 9.81 15.64
C GLU A 227 -23.77 9.46 15.72
N ASN A 228 -24.62 10.44 16.05
CA ASN A 228 -26.05 10.25 16.26
C ASN A 228 -26.86 10.58 15.01
N THR A 229 -26.39 11.56 14.22
CA THR A 229 -27.09 12.09 13.05
C THR A 229 -26.43 11.73 11.73
N GLY A 230 -25.14 11.38 11.73
CA GLY A 230 -24.35 11.13 10.53
C GLY A 230 -23.95 12.38 9.75
N GLN A 231 -24.15 13.57 10.32
CA GLN A 231 -23.74 14.83 9.68
C GLN A 231 -22.21 14.97 9.69
N VAL A 232 -21.66 15.51 8.60
CA VAL A 232 -20.23 15.89 8.54
C VAL A 232 -20.04 17.12 9.42
N LEU A 233 -19.13 17.03 10.39
CA LEU A 233 -18.76 18.14 11.26
C LEU A 233 -17.52 18.86 10.72
N HIS A 234 -16.49 18.10 10.36
CA HIS A 234 -15.20 18.63 9.94
C HIS A 234 -14.61 17.84 8.78
N GLN A 235 -13.90 18.53 7.89
CA GLN A 235 -13.08 17.95 6.83
C GLN A 235 -11.67 18.52 6.98
N ALA A 236 -10.70 17.67 7.32
CA ALA A 236 -9.43 18.12 7.86
C ALA A 236 -8.26 17.21 7.47
N THR A 237 -7.08 17.52 7.99
CA THR A 237 -5.89 16.69 7.88
C THR A 237 -5.33 16.23 9.22
N CYS A 238 -4.82 15.00 9.26
CA CYS A 238 -4.07 14.49 10.40
C CYS A 238 -2.56 14.43 10.12
N GLN A 239 -2.17 14.03 8.92
CA GLN A 239 -0.77 13.83 8.53
C GLN A 239 -0.34 14.66 7.32
N GLY A 240 -1.27 15.29 6.60
CA GLY A 240 -0.97 16.16 5.46
C GLY A 240 -0.54 17.57 5.87
N PHE A 241 -0.21 18.38 4.87
CA PHE A 241 0.24 19.75 5.07
C PHE A 241 -0.83 20.63 5.68
N SER A 242 -2.00 20.77 5.06
CA SER A 242 -3.11 21.59 5.55
C SER A 242 -4.45 20.90 5.28
N ASP A 243 -5.53 21.38 5.90
CA ASP A 243 -6.87 20.81 5.71
C ASP A 243 -7.32 20.84 4.25
N ASN A 244 -6.85 21.81 3.47
CA ASN A 244 -7.12 21.91 2.03
C ASN A 244 -6.05 21.27 1.13
N SER A 245 -4.97 20.70 1.66
CA SER A 245 -3.91 20.07 0.85
C SER A 245 -4.24 18.63 0.44
N ALA A 246 -3.44 18.10 -0.48
CA ALA A 246 -3.47 16.73 -0.96
C ALA A 246 -2.25 15.96 -0.47
N TRP A 247 -2.38 15.35 0.72
CA TRP A 247 -1.39 14.44 1.27
C TRP A 247 -1.20 13.23 0.33
N ALA A 248 0.04 12.98 -0.12
CA ALA A 248 0.31 12.08 -1.24
C ALA A 248 -0.13 10.64 -0.95
N ARG A 249 0.22 10.11 0.22
CA ARG A 249 -0.20 8.74 0.60
C ARG A 249 -1.71 8.61 0.78
N GLY A 250 -2.40 9.66 1.21
CA GLY A 250 -3.86 9.69 1.24
C GLY A 250 -4.47 9.59 -0.15
N GLN A 251 -3.86 10.23 -1.16
CA GLN A 251 -4.28 10.04 -2.55
C GLN A 251 -4.03 8.62 -3.04
N ALA A 252 -2.86 8.05 -2.71
CA ALA A 252 -2.54 6.67 -3.07
C ALA A 252 -3.52 5.65 -2.46
N TRP A 253 -3.91 5.84 -1.19
CA TRP A 253 -4.96 5.03 -0.54
C TRP A 253 -6.32 5.15 -1.23
N ALA A 254 -6.69 6.32 -1.72
CA ALA A 254 -7.93 6.48 -2.47
C ALA A 254 -7.87 5.73 -3.81
N ILE A 255 -6.78 5.85 -4.57
CA ILE A 255 -6.60 5.16 -5.86
C ILE A 255 -6.68 3.65 -5.65
N TYR A 256 -5.90 3.13 -4.70
CA TYR A 256 -5.88 1.71 -4.39
C TYR A 256 -7.24 1.25 -3.86
N GLY A 257 -7.77 1.93 -2.84
CA GLY A 257 -8.99 1.54 -2.14
C GLY A 257 -10.22 1.46 -3.06
N TYR A 258 -10.39 2.41 -3.98
CA TYR A 258 -11.50 2.35 -4.95
C TYR A 258 -11.25 1.35 -6.07
N THR A 259 -9.99 1.14 -6.49
CA THR A 259 -9.65 0.07 -7.43
C THR A 259 -9.99 -1.30 -6.83
N MET A 260 -9.62 -1.52 -5.56
CA MET A 260 -9.96 -2.71 -4.79
C MET A 260 -11.47 -2.85 -4.60
N ALA A 261 -12.18 -1.80 -4.20
CA ALA A 261 -13.64 -1.85 -4.06
C ALA A 261 -14.32 -2.21 -5.38
N TYR A 262 -13.82 -1.71 -6.53
CA TYR A 262 -14.30 -2.15 -7.84
C TYR A 262 -13.98 -3.62 -8.12
N ARG A 263 -12.77 -4.10 -7.83
CA ARG A 263 -12.42 -5.51 -8.00
C ARG A 263 -13.42 -6.42 -7.28
N GLU A 264 -13.75 -6.06 -6.04
CA GLU A 264 -14.60 -6.83 -5.14
C GLU A 264 -16.09 -6.79 -5.49
N THR A 265 -16.56 -5.69 -6.09
CA THR A 265 -18.01 -5.44 -6.27
C THR A 265 -18.47 -5.30 -7.72
N LYS A 266 -17.53 -5.03 -8.64
CA LYS A 266 -17.77 -4.65 -10.04
C LYS A 266 -18.68 -3.44 -10.24
N ARG A 267 -18.84 -2.59 -9.22
CA ARG A 267 -19.70 -1.41 -9.32
C ARG A 267 -19.03 -0.25 -10.08
N ALA A 268 -19.71 0.25 -11.10
CA ALA A 268 -19.16 1.28 -11.99
C ALA A 268 -18.86 2.62 -11.28
N ASP A 269 -19.57 2.96 -10.21
CA ASP A 269 -19.30 4.17 -9.43
C ASP A 269 -17.97 4.11 -8.67
N PHE A 270 -17.59 2.95 -8.15
CA PHE A 270 -16.26 2.74 -7.55
C PHE A 270 -15.15 2.76 -8.60
N LEU A 271 -15.37 2.20 -9.80
CA LEU A 271 -14.41 2.34 -10.90
C LEU A 271 -14.21 3.80 -11.30
N ASN A 272 -15.31 4.57 -11.39
CA ASN A 272 -15.24 5.99 -11.71
C ASN A 272 -14.43 6.75 -10.66
N MET A 273 -14.64 6.46 -9.36
CA MET A 273 -13.81 7.06 -8.31
C MET A 273 -12.33 6.71 -8.47
N ALA A 274 -11.98 5.45 -8.74
CA ALA A 274 -10.60 5.03 -8.97
C ALA A 274 -9.96 5.78 -10.16
N VAL A 275 -10.68 5.90 -11.28
CA VAL A 275 -10.22 6.64 -12.47
C VAL A 275 -10.03 8.13 -12.17
N LYS A 276 -10.93 8.75 -11.40
CA LYS A 276 -10.87 10.18 -11.09
C LYS A 276 -9.75 10.52 -10.11
N THR A 277 -9.53 9.70 -9.09
CA THR A 277 -8.41 9.89 -8.15
C THR A 277 -7.07 9.59 -8.81
N ALA A 278 -7.01 8.61 -9.72
CA ALA A 278 -5.85 8.37 -10.55
C ALA A 278 -5.57 9.55 -11.50
N GLY A 279 -6.62 10.12 -12.10
CA GLY A 279 -6.51 11.33 -12.91
C GLY A 279 -5.90 12.51 -12.15
N PHE A 280 -6.37 12.78 -10.92
CA PHE A 280 -5.78 13.80 -10.06
C PHE A 280 -4.27 13.59 -9.89
N TRP A 281 -3.82 12.36 -9.61
CA TRP A 281 -2.41 12.06 -9.43
C TRP A 281 -1.59 12.31 -10.70
N LEU A 282 -2.03 11.74 -11.82
CA LEU A 282 -1.31 11.79 -13.10
C LEU A 282 -1.22 13.21 -13.67
N GLU A 283 -2.23 14.03 -13.42
CA GLU A 283 -2.35 15.38 -13.96
C GLU A 283 -1.88 16.45 -12.97
N HIS A 284 -1.44 16.08 -11.76
CA HIS A 284 -1.06 17.06 -10.75
C HIS A 284 0.22 17.82 -11.17
N PRO A 285 0.20 19.17 -11.22
CA PRO A 285 1.33 19.96 -11.74
C PRO A 285 2.61 19.82 -10.90
N ASN A 286 2.46 19.44 -9.63
CA ASN A 286 3.57 19.24 -8.69
C ASN A 286 4.05 17.78 -8.60
N LEU A 287 3.55 16.87 -9.43
CA LEU A 287 4.11 15.52 -9.52
C LEU A 287 5.50 15.62 -10.19
N PRO A 288 6.59 15.21 -9.52
CA PRO A 288 7.91 15.26 -10.11
C PRO A 288 8.08 14.31 -11.30
N GLU A 289 9.04 14.62 -12.19
CA GLU A 289 9.25 13.90 -13.45
C GLU A 289 9.52 12.39 -13.26
N ASP A 290 10.20 12.03 -12.16
CA ASP A 290 10.51 10.65 -11.78
C ASP A 290 9.29 9.84 -11.30
N GLY A 291 8.11 10.47 -11.17
CA GLY A 291 6.86 9.85 -10.71
C GLY A 291 6.76 9.65 -9.19
N ILE A 292 7.77 10.04 -8.41
CA ILE A 292 7.75 9.89 -6.95
C ILE A 292 7.20 11.19 -6.34
N PRO A 293 6.03 11.20 -5.68
CA PRO A 293 5.44 12.45 -5.21
C PRO A 293 6.27 13.05 -4.06
N TYR A 294 6.15 14.36 -3.89
CA TYR A 294 6.40 14.97 -2.58
C TYR A 294 5.46 14.36 -1.53
N TRP A 295 5.81 14.44 -0.25
CA TRP A 295 4.97 13.88 0.83
C TRP A 295 3.54 14.46 0.86
N ASP A 296 3.38 15.69 0.37
CA ASP A 296 2.12 16.37 0.12
C ASP A 296 2.26 17.19 -1.16
N PHE A 297 1.29 17.06 -2.07
CA PHE A 297 1.32 17.72 -3.38
C PHE A 297 1.24 19.25 -3.30
N ASN A 298 0.82 19.81 -2.16
CA ASN A 298 0.66 21.24 -1.95
C ASN A 298 1.58 21.80 -0.86
N ALA A 299 2.52 21.01 -0.32
CA ALA A 299 3.49 21.52 0.65
C ALA A 299 4.29 22.71 0.09
N GLY A 300 4.27 23.82 0.82
CA GLY A 300 4.97 25.05 0.45
C GLY A 300 4.37 25.81 -0.75
N GLN A 301 3.18 25.41 -1.24
CA GLN A 301 2.51 26.09 -2.33
C GLN A 301 1.65 27.26 -1.84
N GLU A 302 1.46 28.27 -2.69
CA GLU A 302 0.58 29.41 -2.40
C GLU A 302 -0.88 28.96 -2.17
N GLY A 303 -1.55 29.54 -1.19
CA GLY A 303 -2.94 29.19 -0.83
C GLY A 303 -3.10 27.99 0.11
N TYR A 304 -1.99 27.40 0.56
CA TYR A 304 -1.98 26.30 1.53
C TYR A 304 -1.24 26.74 2.79
N THR A 305 -1.90 26.65 3.94
CA THR A 305 -1.32 27.05 5.23
C THR A 305 -1.66 25.99 6.27
N PRO A 306 -0.64 25.38 6.92
CA PRO A 306 -0.84 24.35 7.93
C PRO A 306 -1.32 24.96 9.26
N ASP A 307 -2.19 24.24 9.96
CA ASP A 307 -2.62 24.60 11.32
C ASP A 307 -1.64 24.12 12.42
N TRP A 308 -0.61 23.37 12.04
CA TRP A 308 0.47 22.91 12.92
C TRP A 308 1.71 23.80 12.77
N ASN A 309 2.67 23.66 13.68
CA ASN A 309 3.88 24.49 13.70
C ASN A 309 4.85 24.13 12.56
N TYR A 310 4.59 24.66 11.37
CA TYR A 310 5.42 24.50 10.19
C TYR A 310 6.44 25.64 10.07
N ASP A 311 7.70 25.27 9.89
CA ASP A 311 8.75 26.19 9.47
C ASP A 311 9.04 25.94 7.98
N PRO A 312 8.86 26.92 7.08
CA PRO A 312 9.25 26.79 5.67
C PRO A 312 10.73 26.45 5.47
N LYS A 313 11.59 26.71 6.47
CA LYS A 313 13.02 26.37 6.47
C LYS A 313 13.32 24.98 7.06
N MET A 314 12.29 24.22 7.46
CA MET A 314 12.46 22.86 8.01
C MET A 314 13.17 21.93 7.01
N PHE A 315 12.98 22.17 5.72
CA PHE A 315 13.63 21.43 4.64
C PHE A 315 14.13 22.38 3.55
N GLU A 316 15.37 22.19 3.11
CA GLU A 316 15.88 22.86 1.89
C GLU A 316 15.17 22.33 0.64
N VAL A 317 14.82 21.03 0.64
CA VAL A 317 14.07 20.36 -0.41
C VAL A 317 12.90 19.64 0.23
N VAL A 318 11.69 19.86 -0.27
CA VAL A 318 10.48 19.19 0.22
C VAL A 318 10.66 17.67 0.12
N PRO A 319 10.51 16.90 1.21
CA PRO A 319 10.72 15.46 1.18
C PRO A 319 9.79 14.73 0.20
N ARG A 320 10.30 13.68 -0.43
CA ARG A 320 9.50 12.72 -1.21
C ARG A 320 8.82 11.72 -0.29
N ASP A 321 7.80 11.02 -0.80
CA ASP A 321 7.24 9.86 -0.11
C ASP A 321 7.14 8.66 -1.05
N VAL A 322 8.17 7.81 -1.03
CA VAL A 322 8.18 6.59 -1.86
C VAL A 322 7.08 5.61 -1.50
N SER A 323 6.56 5.66 -0.26
CA SER A 323 5.47 4.77 0.14
C SER A 323 4.21 5.07 -0.67
N ALA A 324 3.86 6.36 -0.84
CA ALA A 324 2.77 6.80 -1.71
C ALA A 324 2.97 6.33 -3.15
N ALA A 325 4.19 6.45 -3.69
CA ALA A 325 4.51 6.00 -5.04
C ALA A 325 4.31 4.48 -5.21
N ALA A 326 4.81 3.68 -4.27
CA ALA A 326 4.69 2.22 -4.31
C ALA A 326 3.22 1.75 -4.27
N ILE A 327 2.41 2.37 -3.41
CA ILE A 327 0.96 2.11 -3.32
C ILE A 327 0.27 2.47 -4.63
N ALA A 328 0.54 3.66 -5.18
CA ALA A 328 -0.06 4.14 -6.42
C ALA A 328 0.33 3.26 -7.60
N ALA A 329 1.60 2.85 -7.72
CA ALA A 329 2.06 1.94 -8.77
C ALA A 329 1.34 0.58 -8.71
N SER A 330 1.18 0.00 -7.51
CA SER A 330 0.43 -1.24 -7.35
C SER A 330 -1.03 -1.08 -7.81
N ALA A 331 -1.66 0.03 -7.42
CA ALA A 331 -3.03 0.34 -7.78
C ALA A 331 -3.22 0.61 -9.29
N PHE A 332 -2.30 1.35 -9.92
CA PHE A 332 -2.33 1.62 -11.36
C PHE A 332 -2.25 0.36 -12.19
N LEU A 333 -1.39 -0.60 -11.80
CA LEU A 333 -1.28 -1.89 -12.50
C LEU A 333 -2.58 -2.70 -12.41
N GLU A 334 -3.28 -2.68 -11.28
CA GLU A 334 -4.58 -3.34 -11.16
C GLU A 334 -5.69 -2.59 -11.90
N LEU A 335 -5.74 -1.25 -11.79
CA LEU A 335 -6.72 -0.40 -12.46
C LEU A 335 -6.62 -0.54 -13.98
N ALA A 336 -5.41 -0.67 -14.53
CA ALA A 336 -5.18 -0.91 -15.95
C ALA A 336 -5.93 -2.15 -16.47
N GLY A 337 -6.14 -3.17 -15.62
CA GLY A 337 -6.91 -4.36 -15.98
C GLY A 337 -8.43 -4.14 -16.11
N TYR A 338 -8.94 -2.95 -15.77
CA TYR A 338 -10.38 -2.66 -15.68
C TYR A 338 -10.85 -1.56 -16.64
N VAL A 339 -9.94 -0.88 -17.32
CA VAL A 339 -10.23 0.32 -18.10
C VAL A 339 -9.67 0.20 -19.52
N PRO A 340 -10.33 0.79 -20.53
CA PRO A 340 -9.85 0.74 -21.91
C PRO A 340 -8.55 1.52 -22.12
N ASP A 341 -8.37 2.63 -21.40
CA ASP A 341 -7.17 3.49 -21.45
C ASP A 341 -6.12 2.99 -20.45
N ALA A 342 -5.74 1.72 -20.59
CA ALA A 342 -4.84 1.02 -19.66
C ALA A 342 -3.39 1.53 -19.75
N GLU A 343 -2.96 1.94 -20.93
CA GLU A 343 -1.56 2.24 -21.26
C GLU A 343 -0.98 3.34 -20.38
N LYS A 344 -1.73 4.42 -20.11
CA LYS A 344 -1.24 5.51 -19.26
C LYS A 344 -0.96 5.07 -17.81
N TYR A 345 -1.76 4.16 -17.27
CA TYR A 345 -1.59 3.66 -15.90
C TYR A 345 -0.40 2.69 -15.84
N VAL A 346 -0.26 1.81 -16.83
CA VAL A 346 0.90 0.90 -16.94
C VAL A 346 2.18 1.68 -17.13
N SER A 347 2.18 2.70 -18.01
CA SER A 347 3.34 3.56 -18.27
C SER A 347 3.75 4.33 -17.02
N GLU A 348 2.80 4.88 -16.25
CA GLU A 348 3.13 5.57 -15.01
C GLU A 348 3.68 4.59 -13.96
N ALA A 349 3.06 3.42 -13.81
CA ALA A 349 3.54 2.40 -12.88
C ALA A 349 4.95 1.91 -13.24
N ASP A 350 5.23 1.67 -14.53
CA ASP A 350 6.57 1.31 -15.02
C ASP A 350 7.60 2.39 -14.67
N LYS A 351 7.27 3.67 -14.93
CA LYS A 351 8.13 4.81 -14.58
C LYS A 351 8.41 4.86 -13.08
N ILE A 352 7.37 4.77 -12.24
CA ILE A 352 7.51 4.75 -10.79
C ILE A 352 8.40 3.58 -10.34
N LEU A 353 8.14 2.36 -10.82
CA LEU A 353 8.89 1.18 -10.41
C LEU A 353 10.35 1.23 -10.83
N LYS A 354 10.65 1.75 -12.03
CA LYS A 354 12.03 1.98 -12.48
C LYS A 354 12.74 3.04 -11.64
N SER A 355 12.05 4.13 -11.28
CA SER A 355 12.56 5.14 -10.35
C SER A 355 12.85 4.52 -8.98
N LEU A 356 11.88 3.83 -8.36
CA LEU A 356 12.04 3.14 -7.08
C LEU A 356 13.16 2.09 -7.11
N SER A 357 13.43 1.48 -8.27
CA SER A 357 14.51 0.51 -8.49
C SER A 357 15.89 1.12 -8.73
N SER A 358 16.00 2.45 -8.77
CA SER A 358 17.27 3.17 -8.97
C SER A 358 18.07 3.26 -7.67
N PRO A 359 19.40 3.49 -7.74
CA PRO A 359 20.23 3.69 -6.54
C PRO A 359 19.81 4.88 -5.67
N HIS A 360 18.96 5.78 -6.19
CA HIS A 360 18.44 6.90 -5.40
C HIS A 360 17.40 6.45 -4.37
N TYR A 361 16.62 5.39 -4.65
CA TYR A 361 15.52 4.95 -3.79
C TYR A 361 15.68 3.51 -3.28
N LEU A 362 16.31 2.62 -4.04
CA LEU A 362 16.58 1.24 -3.65
C LEU A 362 17.88 1.17 -2.85
N ALA A 363 17.80 0.73 -1.61
CA ALA A 363 18.96 0.61 -0.73
C ALA A 363 19.91 -0.50 -1.19
N GLU A 364 21.21 -0.21 -1.11
CA GLU A 364 22.24 -1.23 -1.31
C GLU A 364 22.17 -2.30 -0.19
N PRO A 365 22.33 -3.58 -0.50
CA PRO A 365 22.35 -4.68 0.47
C PRO A 365 23.29 -4.41 1.65
N GLY A 366 22.77 -4.59 2.88
CA GLY A 366 23.52 -4.34 4.11
C GLY A 366 23.49 -2.88 4.59
N THR A 367 22.79 -1.99 3.88
CA THR A 367 22.51 -0.61 4.31
C THR A 367 21.05 -0.45 4.75
N ASN A 368 20.63 0.77 5.10
CA ASN A 368 19.23 1.12 5.37
C ASN A 368 18.51 0.20 6.38
N CYS A 369 19.23 -0.30 7.39
CA CYS A 369 18.73 -1.33 8.33
C CYS A 369 18.01 -2.49 7.65
N ASN A 370 18.46 -2.84 6.44
CA ASN A 370 17.94 -3.89 5.57
C ASN A 370 16.49 -3.69 5.09
N PHE A 371 15.97 -2.46 5.04
CA PHE A 371 14.76 -2.14 4.29
C PHE A 371 15.09 -1.92 2.81
N LEU A 372 14.13 -2.21 1.93
CA LEU A 372 14.34 -2.09 0.48
C LEU A 372 14.37 -0.63 0.05
N LEU A 373 13.33 0.14 0.37
CA LEU A 373 13.19 1.51 -0.10
C LEU A 373 13.63 2.55 0.94
N MET A 374 14.23 3.64 0.46
CA MET A 374 14.60 4.84 1.22
C MET A 374 13.57 5.95 0.97
N HIS A 375 13.63 7.06 1.73
CA HIS A 375 12.89 8.29 1.41
C HIS A 375 11.35 8.22 1.49
N SER A 376 10.80 7.50 2.47
CA SER A 376 9.37 7.60 2.84
C SER A 376 9.14 8.67 3.91
N VAL A 377 7.89 9.14 4.00
CA VAL A 377 7.46 10.08 5.05
C VAL A 377 6.23 9.56 5.78
N GLY A 378 6.39 9.17 7.04
CA GLY A 378 5.31 8.78 7.94
C GLY A 378 4.43 9.98 8.32
N SER A 379 4.95 10.94 9.10
CA SER A 379 4.18 12.15 9.39
C SER A 379 5.02 13.34 9.83
N ILE A 380 5.17 14.32 8.94
CA ILE A 380 5.85 15.59 9.23
C ILE A 380 5.15 16.40 10.32
N PRO A 381 3.80 16.56 10.33
CA PRO A 381 3.12 17.31 11.40
C PRO A 381 3.41 16.75 12.82
N HIS A 382 3.73 15.46 12.93
CA HIS A 382 4.10 14.82 14.20
C HIS A 382 5.62 14.74 14.45
N GLY A 383 6.46 15.27 13.55
CA GLY A 383 7.92 15.21 13.67
C GLY A 383 8.50 13.79 13.64
N ASN A 384 7.79 12.84 13.02
CA ASN A 384 8.07 11.41 13.09
C ASN A 384 8.18 10.81 11.68
N GLU A 385 9.16 9.91 11.52
CA GLU A 385 9.37 9.14 10.27
C GLU A 385 9.51 10.05 9.05
N ILE A 386 10.47 10.96 9.06
CA ILE A 386 10.70 11.91 7.96
C ILE A 386 11.97 11.49 7.23
N ASP A 387 11.84 11.18 5.94
CA ASP A 387 12.96 10.75 5.08
C ASP A 387 13.64 9.46 5.58
N VAL A 388 12.83 8.41 5.75
CA VAL A 388 13.25 7.11 6.32
C VAL A 388 12.62 5.95 5.55
N PRO A 389 13.12 4.70 5.66
CA PRO A 389 12.38 3.54 5.18
C PRO A 389 11.09 3.31 5.98
N LEU A 390 10.07 2.74 5.33
CA LEU A 390 8.83 2.33 5.98
C LEU A 390 8.40 0.96 5.46
N ILE A 391 8.05 0.04 6.37
CA ILE A 391 7.75 -1.36 6.01
C ILE A 391 6.59 -1.51 5.01
N TYR A 392 5.61 -0.62 5.05
CA TYR A 392 4.52 -0.62 4.07
C TYR A 392 4.98 -0.15 2.68
N ALA A 393 6.01 0.68 2.57
CA ALA A 393 6.61 1.01 1.28
C ALA A 393 7.19 -0.25 0.62
N ASP A 394 7.96 -1.02 1.39
CA ASP A 394 8.55 -2.29 0.94
C ASP A 394 7.45 -3.30 0.53
N TYR A 395 6.38 -3.41 1.32
CA TYR A 395 5.24 -4.29 1.02
C TYR A 395 4.57 -3.94 -0.32
N TYR A 396 4.14 -2.69 -0.50
CA TYR A 396 3.46 -2.29 -1.74
C TYR A 396 4.40 -2.26 -2.94
N TYR A 397 5.70 -2.04 -2.73
CA TYR A 397 6.69 -2.15 -3.79
C TYR A 397 6.84 -3.59 -4.29
N LEU A 398 6.98 -4.56 -3.38
CA LEU A 398 7.01 -5.98 -3.75
C LEU A 398 5.70 -6.44 -4.40
N GLU A 399 4.55 -5.96 -3.91
CA GLU A 399 3.26 -6.22 -4.55
C GLU A 399 3.21 -5.68 -5.98
N ALA A 400 3.60 -4.42 -6.18
CA ALA A 400 3.60 -3.79 -7.49
C ALA A 400 4.53 -4.51 -8.47
N LEU A 401 5.70 -4.98 -8.01
CA LEU A 401 6.62 -5.79 -8.83
C LEU A 401 6.01 -7.14 -9.22
N LEU A 402 5.28 -7.82 -8.31
CA LEU A 402 4.54 -9.04 -8.66
C LEU A 402 3.51 -8.78 -9.75
N ARG A 403 2.73 -7.69 -9.61
CA ARG A 403 1.71 -7.30 -10.60
C ARG A 403 2.36 -6.98 -11.95
N TYR A 404 3.43 -6.21 -11.93
CA TYR A 404 4.19 -5.83 -13.13
C TYR A 404 4.74 -7.06 -13.87
N ASN A 405 5.37 -7.99 -13.14
CA ASN A 405 5.91 -9.23 -13.70
C ASN A 405 4.82 -10.14 -14.28
N LYS A 406 3.61 -10.17 -13.70
CA LYS A 406 2.47 -10.93 -14.24
C LYS A 406 1.93 -10.34 -15.54
N MET A 407 2.04 -9.02 -15.75
CA MET A 407 1.59 -8.35 -16.97
C MET A 407 2.63 -8.41 -18.09
N SER A 408 3.91 -8.55 -17.74
CA SER A 408 5.03 -8.58 -18.69
C SER A 408 5.34 -9.99 -19.23
N ARG A 409 4.62 -11.01 -18.75
CA ARG A 409 4.68 -12.41 -19.21
C ARG A 409 3.44 -12.72 -20.03
#